data_AF-A0A7S2LA06-F1
#
_entry.id   AF-A0A7S2LA06-F1
#
_cell.length_a   1.000
_cell.length_b   1.000
_cell.length_c   1.000
_cell.angle_alpha   90.00
_cell.angle_beta   90.00
_cell.angle_gamma   90.00
#
_symmetry.space_group_name_H-M   'P 1'
#
loop_
_entity.id
_entity.type
_entity.pdbx_description
1 polymer ?
#
loop_
_entity_poly.entity_id
_entity_poly.type
_entity_poly.pdbx_seq_one_letter_code
_entity_poly.pdbx_strand_id
1 'polypeptide(L)'
;IDSPVTLVFATICVLVHVVATSAFIQFLMPKRLGFDNLQQHYFSVHPWQYWIPVKEIYLPVLNWWYVGTQYSCIPLPGIPWGFFRLFTHVLGHSDWQHLSGNLVTLLLAGPSAEREFGSYTLLKVMVYVAVFSAFAHMFFGNSQAIQLGASGVVFMTILLSSLVQLNGKKVPVTFVVQMMLWVHNEVVDQIF
;
A
#
# COMPACT_ATOMS: atom_id res chain seq x y z
N ILE A 1 -13.73 -20.57 10.82
CA ILE A 1 -12.49 -19.83 10.50
C ILE A 1 -12.34 -18.80 11.59
N ASP A 2 -11.25 -18.84 12.36
CA ASP A 2 -11.12 -18.05 13.58
C ASP A 2 -10.74 -16.57 13.31
N SER A 3 -10.35 -16.24 12.08
CA SER A 3 -9.99 -14.89 11.62
C SER A 3 -10.30 -14.69 10.13
N PRO A 4 -11.59 -14.67 9.73
CA PRO A 4 -11.99 -14.65 8.32
C PRO A 4 -11.50 -13.42 7.56
N VAL A 5 -11.53 -12.22 8.16
CA VAL A 5 -11.10 -10.98 7.47
C VAL A 5 -9.60 -10.99 7.24
N THR A 6 -8.83 -11.34 8.28
CA THR A 6 -7.37 -11.43 8.18
C THR A 6 -6.94 -12.41 7.08
N LEU A 7 -7.57 -13.59 7.04
CA LEU A 7 -7.23 -14.63 6.07
C LEU A 7 -7.64 -14.24 4.65
N VAL A 8 -8.84 -13.67 4.47
CA VAL A 8 -9.31 -13.21 3.16
C VAL A 8 -8.42 -12.10 2.63
N PHE A 9 -8.07 -11.11 3.46
CA PHE A 9 -7.18 -10.02 3.06
C PHE A 9 -5.80 -10.55 2.64
N ALA A 10 -5.19 -11.42 3.44
CA ALA A 10 -3.90 -12.03 3.13
C ALA A 10 -3.95 -12.83 1.83
N THR A 11 -5.02 -13.61 1.63
CA THR A 11 -5.22 -14.41 0.41
C THR A 11 -5.34 -13.52 -0.83
N ILE A 12 -6.09 -12.42 -0.74
CA ILE A 12 -6.22 -11.45 -1.85
C ILE A 12 -4.86 -10.84 -2.20
N CYS A 13 -4.05 -10.46 -1.20
CA CYS A 13 -2.71 -9.92 -1.45
C CYS A 13 -1.81 -10.92 -2.21
N VAL A 14 -1.84 -12.20 -1.80
CA VAL A 14 -1.10 -13.26 -2.50
C VAL A 14 -1.61 -13.44 -3.93
N LEU A 15 -2.94 -13.49 -4.13
CA LEU A 15 -3.53 -13.65 -5.45
C LEU A 15 -3.18 -12.48 -6.38
N VAL A 16 -3.30 -11.24 -5.89
CA VAL A 16 -2.90 -10.03 -6.65
C VAL A 16 -1.44 -10.13 -7.06
N HIS A 17 -0.57 -10.52 -6.13
CA HIS A 17 0.85 -10.65 -6.42
C HIS A 17 1.14 -11.73 -7.46
N VAL A 18 0.65 -12.97 -7.24
CA VAL A 18 0.88 -14.11 -8.14
C VAL A 18 0.35 -13.84 -9.54
N VAL A 19 -0.84 -13.24 -9.66
CA VAL A 19 -1.42 -12.88 -10.97
C VAL A 19 -0.54 -11.84 -11.67
N ALA A 20 -0.16 -10.79 -10.94
CA ALA A 20 0.66 -9.71 -11.49
C ALA A 20 2.09 -10.17 -11.86
N THR A 21 2.64 -11.17 -11.17
CA THR A 21 3.95 -11.75 -11.48
C THR A 21 3.89 -12.93 -12.45
N SER A 22 2.71 -13.39 -12.86
CA SER A 22 2.58 -14.54 -13.76
C SER A 22 3.15 -14.26 -15.15
N ALA A 23 3.89 -15.22 -15.70
CA ALA A 23 4.51 -15.10 -17.03
C ALA A 23 3.47 -14.84 -18.14
N PHE A 24 2.28 -15.42 -18.01
CA PHE A 24 1.18 -15.23 -18.96
C PHE A 24 0.69 -13.77 -18.99
N ILE A 25 0.44 -13.16 -17.83
CA ILE A 25 -0.01 -11.76 -17.75
C ILE A 25 1.10 -10.82 -18.19
N GLN A 26 2.36 -11.08 -17.80
CA GLN A 26 3.50 -10.30 -18.26
C GLN A 26 3.71 -10.39 -19.79
N PHE A 27 3.37 -11.52 -20.41
CA PHE A 27 3.41 -11.69 -21.86
C PHE A 27 2.30 -10.90 -22.57
N LEU A 28 1.10 -10.87 -22.00
CA LEU A 28 -0.05 -10.16 -22.58
C LEU A 28 0.07 -8.64 -22.48
N MET A 29 0.82 -8.12 -21.50
CA MET A 29 0.93 -6.68 -21.29
C MET A 29 2.13 -6.08 -22.03
N PRO A 30 1.94 -4.99 -22.80
CA PRO A 30 3.03 -4.33 -23.49
C PRO A 30 4.04 -3.78 -22.47
N LYS A 31 5.33 -4.13 -22.59
CA LYS A 31 6.46 -3.63 -21.77
C LYS A 31 6.71 -2.09 -21.88
N ARG A 32 5.71 -1.31 -22.29
CA ARG A 32 5.87 0.07 -22.76
C ARG A 32 5.87 1.15 -21.67
N LEU A 33 5.70 0.80 -20.40
CA LEU A 33 5.36 1.81 -19.38
C LEU A 33 6.46 2.14 -18.37
N GLY A 34 7.64 1.52 -18.42
CA GLY A 34 8.74 1.87 -17.51
C GLY A 34 8.42 1.71 -16.01
N PHE A 35 7.29 1.09 -15.66
CA PHE A 35 6.97 0.63 -14.32
C PHE A 35 7.49 -0.80 -14.21
N ASP A 36 8.42 -1.01 -13.29
CA ASP A 36 9.11 -2.29 -13.10
C ASP A 36 8.17 -3.40 -12.61
N ASN A 37 6.95 -3.06 -12.20
CA ASN A 37 5.92 -4.02 -11.84
C ASN A 37 4.49 -3.55 -12.21
N LEU A 38 3.65 -4.51 -12.60
CA LEU A 38 2.24 -4.30 -12.90
C LEU A 38 1.46 -3.77 -11.70
N GLN A 39 1.92 -4.09 -10.49
CA GLN A 39 1.24 -3.72 -9.25
C GLN A 39 1.35 -2.21 -8.98
N GLN A 40 2.51 -1.58 -9.21
CA GLN A 40 2.67 -0.13 -9.14
C GLN A 40 1.72 0.54 -10.11
N HIS A 41 1.62 0.04 -11.35
CA HIS A 41 0.74 0.66 -12.33
C HIS A 41 -0.72 0.66 -11.90
N TYR A 42 -1.25 -0.44 -11.35
CA TYR A 42 -2.69 -0.56 -11.05
C TYR A 42 -3.09 -0.17 -9.64
N PHE A 43 -2.18 -0.30 -8.67
CA PHE A 43 -2.50 -0.18 -7.25
C PHE A 43 -1.79 0.99 -6.56
N SER A 44 -0.72 1.57 -7.11
CA SER A 44 0.02 2.59 -6.36
C SER A 44 -0.67 3.94 -6.23
N VAL A 45 -0.36 4.64 -5.14
CA VAL A 45 -0.76 6.01 -4.86
C VAL A 45 0.47 6.92 -4.96
N HIS A 46 0.30 8.07 -5.61
CA HIS A 46 1.35 9.06 -5.85
C HIS A 46 1.01 10.42 -5.21
N PRO A 47 2.01 11.22 -4.79
CA PRO A 47 1.82 12.56 -4.24
C PRO A 47 1.06 13.50 -5.18
N TRP A 48 0.35 14.47 -4.60
CA TRP A 48 -0.49 15.47 -5.28
C TRP A 48 0.26 16.32 -6.31
N GLN A 49 1.57 16.50 -6.14
CA GLN A 49 2.42 17.27 -7.05
C GLN A 49 2.44 16.68 -8.48
N TYR A 50 2.09 15.41 -8.63
CA TYR A 50 1.90 14.74 -9.92
C TYR A 50 0.51 14.98 -10.54
N TRP A 51 -0.46 15.48 -9.78
CA TRP A 51 -1.86 15.59 -10.23
C TRP A 51 -2.14 16.90 -10.99
N ILE A 52 -1.13 17.77 -11.14
CA ILE A 52 -1.18 18.95 -11.99
C ILE A 52 -0.54 18.58 -13.34
N PRO A 53 -1.26 18.66 -14.47
CA PRO A 53 -0.64 18.43 -15.77
C PRO A 53 0.42 19.50 -16.01
N VAL A 54 1.70 19.12 -15.97
CA VAL A 54 2.75 19.90 -16.63
C VAL A 54 2.39 19.90 -18.11
N LYS A 55 2.10 21.08 -18.66
CA LYS A 55 1.76 21.31 -20.08
C LYS A 55 2.51 20.33 -20.97
N GLU A 56 1.77 19.56 -21.78
CA GLU A 56 2.29 18.69 -22.82
C GLU A 56 3.34 19.44 -23.65
N ILE A 57 4.62 19.12 -23.44
CA ILE A 57 5.67 19.48 -24.37
C ILE A 57 5.57 18.45 -25.50
N TYR A 58 4.81 18.80 -26.54
CA TYR A 58 4.87 18.14 -27.83
C TYR A 58 6.28 18.36 -28.42
N LEU A 59 7.19 17.41 -28.25
CA LEU A 59 8.41 17.34 -29.06
C LEU A 59 8.24 16.24 -30.12
N PRO A 60 8.24 16.59 -31.41
CA PRO A 60 8.08 15.62 -32.48
C PRO A 60 9.35 14.76 -32.60
N VAL A 61 9.14 13.45 -32.61
CA VAL A 61 9.93 12.38 -33.27
C VAL A 61 11.38 12.75 -33.62
N LEU A 62 12.32 12.45 -32.73
CA LEU A 62 13.63 11.82 -33.03
C LEU A 62 14.41 11.67 -31.70
N ASN A 63 14.86 10.45 -31.38
CA ASN A 63 15.61 9.99 -30.19
C ASN A 63 14.78 9.26 -29.12
N TRP A 64 14.56 7.98 -29.38
CA TRP A 64 13.97 6.98 -28.47
C TRP A 64 14.99 6.39 -27.47
N TRP A 65 15.88 7.21 -26.92
CA TRP A 65 16.87 6.75 -25.93
C TRP A 65 16.95 7.75 -24.79
N TYR A 66 16.53 7.32 -23.60
CA TYR A 66 16.68 8.00 -22.31
C TYR A 66 16.15 9.44 -22.21
N VAL A 67 14.86 9.56 -21.88
CA VAL A 67 14.38 10.60 -20.96
C VAL A 67 13.48 9.91 -19.94
N GLY A 68 14.05 9.63 -18.76
CA GLY A 68 13.27 9.25 -17.59
C GLY A 68 12.37 10.40 -17.16
N THR A 69 11.27 10.06 -16.51
CA THR A 69 10.16 10.90 -16.02
C THR A 69 9.12 11.28 -17.09
N GLN A 70 7.94 10.65 -17.03
CA GLN A 70 6.74 11.26 -16.45
C GLN A 70 5.75 10.13 -16.07
N TYR A 71 5.54 9.98 -14.77
CA TYR A 71 4.54 9.11 -14.18
C TYR A 71 3.18 9.46 -14.79
N SER A 72 2.46 8.49 -15.35
CA SER A 72 1.07 8.69 -15.78
C SER A 72 0.17 8.75 -14.55
N CYS A 73 0.22 9.87 -13.86
CA CYS A 73 -0.61 10.24 -12.73
C CYS A 73 -1.87 10.93 -13.24
N ILE A 74 -2.85 10.15 -13.72
CA ILE A 74 -4.21 10.67 -13.78
C ILE A 74 -5.13 9.63 -13.17
N PRO A 75 -5.73 10.04 -12.06
CA PRO A 75 -7.16 10.24 -12.09
C PRO A 75 -7.47 11.55 -11.40
N LEU A 76 -7.58 12.64 -12.16
CA LEU A 76 -8.49 13.72 -11.80
C LEU A 76 -9.76 13.12 -11.14
N PRO A 77 -10.44 13.82 -10.23
CA PRO A 77 -11.69 13.38 -9.59
C PRO A 77 -12.83 12.87 -10.54
N GLY A 78 -12.60 12.82 -11.86
CA GLY A 78 -13.46 12.24 -12.89
C GLY A 78 -12.98 10.93 -13.57
N ILE A 79 -11.90 10.25 -13.13
CA ILE A 79 -11.54 8.91 -13.67
C ILE A 79 -11.77 7.80 -12.60
N PRO A 80 -12.60 6.76 -12.88
CA PRO A 80 -12.94 5.70 -11.92
C PRO A 80 -11.76 4.99 -11.24
N TRP A 81 -10.60 4.91 -11.91
CA TRP A 81 -9.41 4.22 -11.43
C TRP A 81 -8.70 4.90 -10.25
N GLY A 82 -8.96 6.18 -10.00
CA GLY A 82 -8.37 6.90 -8.88
C GLY A 82 -8.92 6.53 -7.54
N PHE A 83 -10.24 6.58 -7.45
CA PHE A 83 -10.94 6.14 -6.27
C PHE A 83 -10.59 4.69 -5.95
N PHE A 84 -10.46 3.82 -6.97
CA PHE A 84 -10.04 2.44 -6.77
C PHE A 84 -8.69 2.34 -6.03
N ARG A 85 -7.65 3.06 -6.48
CA ARG A 85 -6.30 3.01 -5.89
C ARG A 85 -6.23 3.50 -4.45
N LEU A 86 -7.08 4.45 -4.06
CA LEU A 86 -7.15 4.93 -2.67
C LEU A 86 -7.42 3.80 -1.66
N PHE A 87 -8.18 2.78 -2.08
CA PHE A 87 -8.49 1.63 -1.23
C PHE A 87 -7.59 0.43 -1.54
N THR A 88 -7.24 0.21 -2.80
CA THR A 88 -6.63 -1.06 -3.21
C THR A 88 -5.11 -1.07 -3.20
N HIS A 89 -4.45 0.08 -2.98
CA HIS A 89 -2.99 0.13 -2.85
C HIS A 89 -2.44 -0.79 -1.74
N VAL A 90 -3.24 -1.07 -0.71
CA VAL A 90 -2.88 -2.00 0.37
C VAL A 90 -2.82 -3.47 -0.08
N LEU A 91 -3.36 -3.81 -1.25
CA LEU A 91 -3.38 -5.17 -1.78
C LEU A 91 -2.17 -5.48 -2.67
N GLY A 92 -1.58 -4.46 -3.30
CA GLY A 92 -0.42 -4.59 -4.17
C GLY A 92 0.89 -4.51 -3.41
N HIS A 93 1.94 -5.17 -3.91
CA HIS A 93 3.28 -5.20 -3.31
C HIS A 93 4.36 -5.14 -4.41
N SER A 94 5.47 -4.47 -4.13
CA SER A 94 6.58 -4.27 -5.09
C SER A 94 7.27 -5.57 -5.49
N ASP A 95 7.41 -6.49 -4.54
CA ASP A 95 8.17 -7.73 -4.66
C ASP A 95 7.73 -8.75 -3.58
N TRP A 96 8.26 -9.97 -3.67
CA TRP A 96 7.92 -11.06 -2.76
C TRP A 96 8.38 -10.81 -1.32
N GLN A 97 9.52 -10.14 -1.13
CA GLN A 97 10.06 -9.85 0.20
C GLN A 97 9.15 -8.86 0.93
N HIS A 98 8.69 -7.83 0.23
CA HIS A 98 7.72 -6.88 0.75
C HIS A 98 6.38 -7.55 1.10
N LEU A 99 5.84 -8.39 0.20
CA LEU A 99 4.61 -9.13 0.46
C LEU A 99 4.74 -10.05 1.69
N SER A 100 5.77 -10.89 1.71
CA SER A 100 5.95 -11.89 2.77
C SER A 100 6.20 -11.24 4.13
N GLY A 101 6.97 -10.14 4.19
CA GLY A 101 7.17 -9.37 5.43
C GLY A 101 5.86 -8.83 6.03
N ASN A 102 4.99 -8.27 5.19
CA ASN A 102 3.67 -7.77 5.62
C ASN A 102 2.76 -8.93 6.06
N LEU A 103 2.68 -10.00 5.28
CA LEU A 103 1.76 -11.10 5.54
C LEU A 103 2.13 -11.94 6.76
N VAL A 104 3.42 -12.21 7.00
CA VAL A 104 3.85 -12.92 8.22
C VAL A 104 3.39 -12.17 9.47
N THR A 105 3.58 -10.86 9.48
CA THR A 105 3.21 -10.00 10.60
C THR A 105 1.69 -9.90 10.76
N LEU A 106 0.96 -9.73 9.64
CA LEU A 106 -0.49 -9.70 9.62
C LEU A 106 -1.11 -11.00 10.13
N LEU A 107 -0.59 -12.16 9.69
CA LEU A 107 -1.11 -13.47 10.08
C LEU A 107 -0.79 -13.81 11.54
N LEU A 108 0.26 -13.20 12.12
CA LEU A 108 0.59 -13.35 13.53
C LEU A 108 -0.31 -12.48 14.42
N ALA A 109 -0.48 -11.20 14.09
CA ALA A 109 -1.21 -10.23 14.93
C ALA A 109 -2.71 -10.16 14.64
N GLY A 110 -3.10 -10.38 13.38
CA GLY A 110 -4.47 -10.27 12.87
C GLY A 110 -5.49 -11.13 13.60
N PRO A 111 -5.26 -12.43 13.83
CA PRO A 111 -6.21 -13.27 14.55
C PRO A 111 -6.45 -12.83 16.00
N SER A 112 -5.47 -12.20 16.65
CA SER A 112 -5.66 -11.65 18.00
C SER A 112 -6.53 -10.39 17.95
N ALA A 113 -6.25 -9.47 17.01
CA ALA A 113 -7.03 -8.26 16.85
C ALA A 113 -8.48 -8.56 16.39
N GLU A 114 -8.66 -9.50 15.47
CA GLU A 114 -9.98 -9.87 14.95
C GLU A 114 -10.87 -10.52 16.01
N ARG A 115 -10.29 -11.35 16.90
CA ARG A 115 -11.04 -11.97 18.00
C ARG A 115 -11.49 -10.95 19.05
N GLU A 116 -10.65 -9.97 19.38
CA GLU A 116 -10.99 -8.97 20.39
C GLU A 116 -11.97 -7.91 19.87
N PHE A 117 -11.73 -7.37 18.68
CA PHE A 117 -12.51 -6.24 18.13
C PHE A 117 -13.65 -6.68 17.20
N GLY A 118 -13.64 -7.93 16.75
CA GLY A 118 -14.61 -8.50 15.80
C GLY A 118 -14.26 -8.20 14.33
N SER A 119 -14.61 -9.14 13.45
CA SER A 119 -14.33 -9.08 12.00
C SER A 119 -14.84 -7.81 11.31
N TYR A 120 -16.08 -7.40 11.59
CA TYR A 120 -16.66 -6.21 10.95
C TYR A 120 -15.94 -4.93 11.37
N THR A 121 -15.55 -4.81 12.64
CA THR A 121 -14.79 -3.67 13.13
C THR A 121 -13.40 -3.64 12.50
N LEU A 122 -12.70 -4.77 12.47
CA LEU A 122 -11.38 -4.88 11.87
C LEU A 122 -11.41 -4.48 10.39
N LEU A 123 -12.37 -4.99 9.62
CA LEU A 123 -12.53 -4.64 8.20
C LEU A 123 -12.76 -3.13 8.01
N LYS A 124 -13.63 -2.51 8.81
CA LYS A 124 -13.87 -1.06 8.75
C LYS A 124 -12.59 -0.28 9.02
N VAL A 125 -11.81 -0.66 10.03
CA VAL A 125 -10.56 0.02 10.36
C VAL A 125 -9.51 -0.18 9.26
N MET A 126 -9.41 -1.36 8.65
CA MET A 126 -8.55 -1.60 7.48
C MET A 126 -8.88 -0.65 6.33
N VAL A 127 -10.17 -0.47 6.02
CA VAL A 127 -10.63 0.47 4.98
C VAL A 127 -10.27 1.91 5.34
N TYR A 128 -10.51 2.33 6.59
CA TYR A 128 -10.14 3.68 7.02
C TYR A 128 -8.64 3.91 6.92
N VAL A 129 -7.82 2.96 7.39
CA VAL A 129 -6.36 3.05 7.31
C VAL A 129 -5.91 3.23 5.87
N ALA A 130 -6.41 2.41 4.94
CA ALA A 130 -6.08 2.55 3.52
C ALA A 130 -6.41 3.97 3.01
N VAL A 131 -7.63 4.44 3.23
CA VAL A 131 -8.07 5.75 2.74
C VAL A 131 -7.23 6.89 3.33
N PHE A 132 -7.07 6.93 4.66
CA PHE A 132 -6.38 8.01 5.32
C PHE A 132 -4.87 7.98 5.05
N SER A 133 -4.26 6.80 4.94
CA SER A 133 -2.84 6.69 4.58
C SER A 133 -2.60 7.12 3.13
N ALA A 134 -3.52 6.78 2.21
CA ALA A 134 -3.45 7.25 0.82
C ALA A 134 -3.57 8.77 0.72
N PHE A 135 -4.54 9.37 1.42
CA PHE A 135 -4.66 10.82 1.45
C PHE A 135 -3.44 11.50 2.09
N ALA A 136 -2.93 10.95 3.20
CA ALA A 136 -1.73 11.48 3.83
C ALA A 136 -0.54 11.47 2.86
N HIS A 137 -0.31 10.36 2.15
CA HIS A 137 0.73 10.27 1.13
C HIS A 137 0.50 11.23 -0.04
N MET A 138 -0.75 11.39 -0.48
CA MET A 138 -1.08 12.35 -1.53
C MET A 138 -0.71 13.79 -1.13
N PHE A 139 -1.02 14.23 0.08
CA PHE A 139 -0.78 15.62 0.46
C PHE A 139 0.63 15.89 1.00
N PHE A 140 1.25 14.90 1.65
CA PHE A 140 2.50 15.10 2.39
C PHE A 140 3.67 14.25 1.88
N GLY A 141 3.43 13.28 1.00
CA GLY A 141 4.48 12.38 0.51
C GLY A 141 5.48 13.07 -0.40
N ASN A 142 6.75 12.64 -0.33
CA ASN A 142 7.79 13.10 -1.25
C ASN A 142 7.45 12.70 -2.68
N SER A 143 7.66 13.61 -3.63
CA SER A 143 7.45 13.39 -5.05
C SER A 143 7.99 12.06 -5.58
N GLN A 144 9.17 11.63 -5.14
CA GLN A 144 9.77 10.38 -5.63
C GLN A 144 9.19 9.11 -4.96
N ALA A 145 8.42 9.25 -3.88
CA ALA A 145 7.90 8.15 -3.10
C ALA A 145 6.57 7.61 -3.66
N ILE A 146 6.48 6.28 -3.74
CA ILE A 146 5.31 5.55 -4.23
C ILE A 146 4.72 4.76 -3.07
N GLN A 147 3.44 4.97 -2.76
CA GLN A 147 2.76 4.17 -1.74
C GLN A 147 2.08 2.96 -2.37
N LEU A 148 2.56 1.78 -2.00
CA LEU A 148 2.07 0.48 -2.46
C LEU A 148 2.41 -0.56 -1.39
N GLY A 149 1.42 -1.21 -0.78
CA GLY A 149 1.66 -2.23 0.24
C GLY A 149 0.69 -2.18 1.41
N ALA A 150 0.55 -3.31 2.09
CA ALA A 150 -0.29 -3.46 3.28
C ALA A 150 0.34 -2.90 4.56
N SER A 151 1.48 -2.20 4.50
CA SER A 151 2.26 -1.79 5.67
C SER A 151 1.45 -1.00 6.71
N GLY A 152 0.59 -0.07 6.28
CA GLY A 152 -0.30 0.67 7.18
C GLY A 152 -1.33 -0.23 7.88
N VAL A 153 -1.90 -1.21 7.16
CA VAL A 153 -2.83 -2.20 7.71
C VAL A 153 -2.14 -3.12 8.71
N VAL A 154 -0.92 -3.57 8.40
CA VAL A 154 -0.09 -4.37 9.29
C VAL A 154 0.21 -3.58 10.57
N PHE A 155 0.64 -2.33 10.44
CA PHE A 155 0.92 -1.46 11.57
C PHE A 155 -0.31 -1.28 12.46
N MET A 156 -1.46 -0.94 11.90
CA MET A 156 -2.71 -0.84 12.64
C MET A 156 -3.04 -2.15 13.38
N THR A 157 -2.82 -3.30 12.75
CA THR A 157 -3.08 -4.61 13.35
C THR A 157 -2.15 -4.89 14.54
N ILE A 158 -0.88 -4.52 14.43
CA ILE A 158 0.08 -4.56 15.53
C ILE A 158 -0.40 -3.68 16.69
N LEU A 159 -0.80 -2.44 16.40
CA LEU A 159 -1.30 -1.53 17.43
C LEU A 159 -2.53 -2.12 18.13
N LEU A 160 -3.55 -2.54 17.37
CA LEU A 160 -4.75 -3.15 17.93
C LEU A 160 -4.42 -4.38 18.78
N SER A 161 -3.58 -5.30 18.29
CA SER A 161 -3.17 -6.50 19.01
C SER A 161 -2.44 -6.19 20.32
N SER A 162 -1.67 -5.10 20.37
CA SER A 162 -1.03 -4.66 21.60
C SER A 162 -2.02 -4.02 22.59
N LEU A 163 -3.07 -3.34 22.09
CA LEU A 163 -4.11 -2.74 22.93
C LEU A 163 -4.98 -3.81 23.60
N VAL A 164 -5.15 -4.99 22.97
CA VAL A 164 -5.81 -6.16 23.60
C VAL A 164 -5.13 -6.55 24.92
N GLN A 165 -3.84 -6.32 25.05
CA GLN A 165 -3.06 -6.69 26.23
C GLN A 165 -3.12 -5.63 27.35
N LEU A 166 -3.88 -4.53 27.17
CA LEU A 166 -4.07 -3.48 28.18
C LEU A 166 -4.98 -3.95 29.33
N ASN A 167 -4.48 -4.87 30.15
CA ASN A 167 -5.12 -5.27 31.41
C ASN A 167 -4.69 -4.35 32.57
N GLY A 168 -5.10 -3.08 32.49
CA GLY A 168 -4.73 -2.03 33.45
C GLY A 168 -3.81 -0.98 32.83
N LYS A 169 -3.67 0.17 33.50
CA LYS A 169 -3.15 1.48 33.02
C LYS A 169 -1.69 1.51 32.49
N LYS A 170 -1.12 0.40 32.03
CA LYS A 170 0.27 0.30 31.54
C LYS A 170 0.29 -0.03 30.06
N VAL A 171 0.87 0.87 29.26
CA VAL A 171 1.13 0.65 27.84
C VAL A 171 2.19 -0.45 27.68
N PRO A 172 1.97 -1.50 26.86
CA PRO A 172 2.97 -2.53 26.64
C PRO A 172 4.25 -1.94 26.04
N VAL A 173 5.41 -2.31 26.57
CA VAL A 173 6.70 -1.84 26.02
C VAL A 173 6.85 -2.28 24.56
N THR A 174 6.31 -3.44 24.21
CA THR A 174 6.26 -3.95 22.82
C THR A 174 5.54 -3.00 21.87
N PHE A 175 4.44 -2.36 22.30
CA PHE A 175 3.75 -1.34 21.51
C PHE A 175 4.65 -0.13 21.23
N VAL A 176 5.33 0.39 22.26
CA VAL A 176 6.19 1.57 22.12
C VAL A 176 7.34 1.28 21.15
N VAL A 177 7.98 0.11 21.29
CA VAL A 177 9.07 -0.31 20.40
C VAL A 177 8.60 -0.50 18.97
N GLN A 178 7.46 -1.16 18.76
CA GLN A 178 6.87 -1.35 17.42
C GLN A 178 6.50 -0.01 16.78
N MET A 179 5.94 0.93 17.54
CA MET A 179 5.65 2.28 17.08
C MET A 179 6.93 3.01 16.66
N MET A 180 7.99 2.95 17.46
CA MET A 180 9.27 3.61 17.13
C MET A 180 9.91 3.04 15.86
N LEU A 181 9.97 1.70 15.74
CA LEU A 181 10.56 1.04 14.57
C LEU A 181 9.76 1.31 13.29
N TRP A 182 8.42 1.32 13.39
CA TRP A 182 7.57 1.60 12.23
C TRP A 182 7.64 3.06 11.81
N VAL A 183 7.52 4.00 12.77
CA VAL A 183 7.63 5.45 12.48
C VAL A 183 8.99 5.78 11.87
N HIS A 184 10.07 5.11 12.30
CA HIS A 184 11.38 5.29 11.69
C HIS A 184 11.36 4.98 10.19
N ASN A 185 10.90 3.78 9.80
CA ASN A 185 10.89 3.39 8.38
C ASN A 185 9.97 4.30 7.56
N GLU A 186 8.76 4.57 8.03
CA GLU A 186 7.80 5.39 7.28
C GLU A 186 8.25 6.85 7.18
N VAL A 187 8.84 7.44 8.23
CA VAL A 187 9.34 8.83 8.18
C VAL A 187 10.60 8.92 7.32
N VAL A 188 11.49 7.94 7.39
CA VAL A 188 12.70 7.92 6.56
C VAL A 188 12.34 7.78 5.08
N ASP A 189 11.47 6.83 4.72
CA ASP A 189 11.05 6.59 3.33
C ASP A 189 10.27 7.77 2.71
N GLN A 190 9.66 8.62 3.55
CA GLN A 190 8.92 9.80 3.09
C GLN A 190 9.76 11.07 3.04
N ILE A 191 10.90 11.13 3.74
CA ILE A 191 11.76 12.32 3.80
C ILE A 191 12.97 12.20 2.88
N PHE A 192 13.60 11.02 2.80
CA PHE A 192 14.84 10.77 2.07
C PHE A 192 14.60 9.99 0.77
#